data_AF-A0A7C2QYL2-F1
#
_entry.id   AF-A0A7C2QYL2-F1
#
_cell.length_a   1.000
_cell.length_b   1.000
_cell.length_c   1.000
_cell.angle_alpha   90.00
_cell.angle_beta   90.00
_cell.angle_gamma   90.00
#
_symmetry.space_group_name_H-M   'P 1'
#
loop_
_entity.id
_entity.type
_entity.pdbx_description
1 polymer ?
#
loop_
_entity_poly.entity_id
_entity_poly.type
_entity_poly.pdbx_seq_one_letter_code
_entity_poly.pdbx_strand_id
1 'polypeptide(L)'
;MTSVNVLTVLGLSYDIAGAVFLGLAVIANRAEKIALLSGTGWGHNKYAGPAMVEQRNDGWVGLGLLVCGFGLQMANEWYKPGGWMLVYGLALLGALAAAYLGVRRRLVDIGAKAVEEARAARRKAANEVG
;
A
#
# COMPACT_ATOMS: atom_id res chain seq x y z
N MET A 1 -31.75 12.44 -19.55
CA MET A 1 -30.32 12.03 -19.56
C MET A 1 -29.51 13.20 -19.02
N THR A 2 -29.04 13.11 -17.77
CA THR A 2 -28.10 14.12 -17.27
C THR A 2 -26.76 13.87 -17.93
N SER A 3 -26.19 14.89 -18.56
CA SER A 3 -24.87 14.82 -19.17
C SER A 3 -23.82 14.41 -18.12
N VAL A 4 -22.92 13.52 -18.52
CA VAL A 4 -21.71 13.21 -17.76
C VAL A 4 -20.86 14.48 -17.72
N ASN A 5 -20.41 14.87 -16.53
CA ASN A 5 -19.51 16.01 -16.40
C ASN A 5 -18.10 15.56 -16.79
N VAL A 6 -17.69 15.89 -18.02
CA VAL A 6 -16.39 15.53 -18.58
C VAL A 6 -15.23 16.02 -17.71
N LEU A 7 -15.36 17.21 -17.09
CA LEU A 7 -14.33 17.73 -16.19
C LEU A 7 -14.17 16.87 -14.93
N THR A 8 -15.28 16.37 -14.37
CA THR A 8 -15.25 15.47 -13.20
C THR A 8 -14.58 14.15 -13.54
N VAL A 9 -14.88 13.56 -14.69
CA VAL A 9 -14.25 12.30 -15.13
C VAL A 9 -12.75 12.47 -15.35
N LEU A 10 -12.34 13.57 -16.00
CA LEU A 10 -10.93 13.87 -16.22
C LEU A 10 -10.19 14.11 -14.89
N GLY A 11 -10.80 14.82 -13.95
CA GLY A 11 -10.26 15.01 -12.60
C GLY A 11 -10.04 13.68 -11.87
N LEU A 12 -11.06 12.83 -11.82
CA LEU A 12 -10.97 11.51 -11.17
C LEU A 12 -9.91 10.60 -11.82
N SER A 13 -9.76 10.69 -13.14
CA SER A 13 -8.74 9.93 -13.86
C SER A 13 -7.33 10.38 -13.47
N TYR A 14 -7.11 11.69 -13.32
CA TYR A 14 -5.86 12.26 -12.83
C TYR A 14 -5.58 11.89 -11.37
N ASP A 15 -6.60 11.87 -10.52
CA ASP A 15 -6.48 11.47 -9.12
C ASP A 15 -6.08 9.99 -8.99
N ILE A 16 -6.67 9.11 -9.80
CA ILE A 16 -6.26 7.70 -9.87
C ILE A 16 -4.80 7.57 -10.30
N ALA A 17 -4.42 8.26 -11.38
CA ALA A 17 -3.04 8.23 -11.87
C ALA A 17 -2.06 8.75 -10.79
N GLY A 18 -2.39 9.89 -10.17
CA GLY A 18 -1.61 10.51 -9.10
C GLY A 18 -1.46 9.58 -7.89
N ALA A 19 -2.54 8.94 -7.45
CA ALA A 19 -2.52 7.97 -6.36
C ALA A 19 -1.58 6.79 -6.68
N VAL A 20 -1.68 6.23 -7.89
CA VAL A 20 -0.81 5.14 -8.34
C VAL A 20 0.67 5.57 -8.35
N PHE A 21 1.00 6.73 -8.89
CA PHE A 21 2.36 7.25 -8.89
C PHE A 21 2.91 7.44 -7.47
N LEU A 22 2.10 8.01 -6.57
CA LEU A 22 2.51 8.27 -5.18
C LEU A 22 2.66 6.97 -4.38
N GLY A 23 1.77 6.00 -4.61
CA GLY A 23 1.82 4.69 -3.98
C GLY A 23 3.04 3.88 -4.41
N LEU A 24 3.33 3.82 -5.72
CA LEU A 24 4.47 3.05 -6.25
C LEU A 24 5.82 3.48 -5.64
N ALA A 25 6.00 4.77 -5.33
CA ALA A 25 7.21 5.29 -4.69
C ALA A 25 7.45 4.71 -3.29
N VAL A 26 6.40 4.48 -2.51
CA VAL A 26 6.47 3.93 -1.15
C VAL A 26 6.61 2.40 -1.17
N ILE A 27 5.99 1.79 -2.18
CA ILE A 27 5.68 0.36 -2.23
C ILE A 27 6.81 -0.49 -2.83
N ALA A 28 7.67 0.08 -3.69
CA ALA A 28 8.69 -0.65 -4.44
C ALA A 28 9.82 -1.28 -3.58
N ASN A 29 9.76 -1.15 -2.25
CA ASN A 29 10.79 -1.65 -1.35
C ASN A 29 10.58 -3.16 -1.04
N ARG A 30 11.31 -4.02 -1.73
CA ARG A 30 11.39 -5.46 -1.42
C ARG A 30 12.09 -5.71 -0.08
N ALA A 31 11.89 -6.90 0.51
CA ALA A 31 12.50 -7.27 1.78
C ALA A 31 14.02 -7.09 1.80
N GLU A 32 14.72 -7.41 0.70
CA GLU A 32 16.16 -7.18 0.54
C GLU A 32 16.55 -5.70 0.61
N LYS A 33 15.76 -4.82 0.00
CA LYS A 33 16.00 -3.38 0.01
C LYS A 33 15.68 -2.78 1.38
N ILE A 34 14.67 -3.31 2.06
CA ILE A 34 14.38 -2.97 3.46
C ILE A 34 15.52 -3.43 4.38
N ALA A 35 16.05 -4.64 4.18
CA ALA A 35 17.19 -5.16 4.95
C ALA A 35 18.43 -4.28 4.80
N LEU A 36 18.66 -3.73 3.59
CA LEU A 36 19.69 -2.74 3.31
C LEU A 36 19.45 -1.41 4.03
N LEU A 37 18.27 -0.80 3.81
CA LEU A 37 17.95 0.54 4.30
C LEU A 37 17.78 0.61 5.82
N SER A 38 17.41 -0.50 6.46
CA SER A 38 17.30 -0.61 7.93
C SER A 38 18.63 -0.92 8.63
N GLY A 39 19.69 -1.19 7.87
CA GLY A 39 21.05 -1.37 8.38
C GLY A 39 21.82 -0.04 8.48
N THR A 40 22.83 -0.02 9.34
CA THR A 40 23.81 1.06 9.46
C THR A 40 25.22 0.48 9.48
N GLY A 41 26.24 1.30 9.23
CA GLY A 41 27.65 0.87 9.36
C GLY A 41 28.03 0.37 10.77
N TRP A 42 27.20 0.64 11.78
CA TRP A 42 27.43 0.31 13.19
C TRP A 42 26.56 -0.85 13.70
N GLY A 43 25.78 -1.49 12.83
CA GLY A 43 24.81 -2.52 13.20
C GLY A 43 23.43 -2.25 12.61
N HIS A 44 22.37 -2.75 13.24
CA HIS A 44 21.01 -2.50 12.76
C HIS A 44 20.06 -2.11 13.91
N ASN A 45 19.03 -1.34 13.57
CA ASN A 45 17.94 -1.06 14.49
C ASN A 45 16.87 -2.15 14.35
N LYS A 46 16.59 -2.88 15.44
CA LYS A 46 15.56 -3.93 15.49
C LYS A 46 14.14 -3.44 15.18
N TYR A 47 13.88 -2.13 15.29
CA TYR A 47 12.57 -1.53 15.01
C TYR A 47 12.44 -0.99 13.58
N ALA A 48 13.56 -0.66 12.92
CA ALA A 48 13.52 -0.03 11.60
C ALA A 48 12.99 -0.98 10.51
N GLY A 49 13.43 -2.25 10.51
CA GLY A 49 12.94 -3.25 9.54
C GLY A 49 11.43 -3.47 9.60
N PRO A 50 10.86 -3.80 10.78
CA PRO A 50 9.42 -3.94 10.95
C PRO A 50 8.62 -2.68 10.59
N ALA A 51 9.09 -1.49 11.00
CA ALA A 51 8.40 -0.23 10.69
C ALA A 51 8.36 0.06 9.18
N MET A 52 9.43 -0.25 8.45
CA MET A 52 9.45 -0.13 6.98
C MET A 52 8.53 -1.15 6.30
N VAL A 53 8.42 -2.37 6.84
CA VAL A 53 7.46 -3.37 6.37
C VAL A 53 6.02 -2.91 6.61
N GLU A 54 5.74 -2.37 7.79
CA GLU A 54 4.46 -1.79 8.17
C GLU A 54 4.07 -0.67 7.21
N GLN A 55 4.97 0.30 6.98
CA GLN A 55 4.74 1.40 6.05
C GLN A 55 4.49 0.92 4.61
N ARG A 56 5.20 -0.11 4.14
CA ARG A 56 4.97 -0.70 2.82
C ARG A 56 3.61 -1.35 2.71
N ASN A 57 3.22 -2.15 3.70
CA ASN A 57 1.94 -2.85 3.72
C ASN A 57 0.78 -1.84 3.80
N ASP A 58 0.91 -0.82 4.66
CA ASP A 58 -0.04 0.28 4.76
C ASP A 58 -0.13 1.06 3.44
N GLY A 59 1.01 1.26 2.76
CA GLY A 59 1.06 1.89 1.44
C GLY A 59 0.27 1.12 0.39
N TRP A 60 0.43 -0.21 0.30
CA TRP A 60 -0.33 -1.06 -0.63
C TRP A 60 -1.83 -0.99 -0.38
N VAL A 61 -2.25 -1.12 0.88
CA VAL A 61 -3.67 -1.12 1.24
C VAL A 61 -4.28 0.27 1.04
N GLY A 62 -3.59 1.32 1.49
CA GLY A 62 -4.01 2.70 1.29
C GLY A 62 -4.16 3.05 -0.19
N LEU A 63 -3.22 2.62 -1.03
CA LEU A 63 -3.31 2.79 -2.48
C LEU A 63 -4.54 2.08 -3.06
N GLY A 64 -4.75 0.81 -2.69
CA GLY A 64 -5.92 0.05 -3.15
C GLY A 64 -7.23 0.73 -2.77
N LEU A 65 -7.35 1.20 -1.53
CA LEU A 65 -8.53 1.92 -1.04
C LEU A 65 -8.77 3.23 -1.80
N LEU A 66 -7.70 3.99 -2.11
CA LEU A 66 -7.80 5.22 -2.89
C LEU A 66 -8.29 4.95 -4.32
N VAL A 67 -7.65 4.01 -5.03
CA VAL A 67 -8.05 3.66 -6.41
C VAL A 67 -9.49 3.15 -6.45
N CYS A 68 -9.88 2.29 -5.52
CA CYS A 68 -11.26 1.82 -5.42
C CYS A 68 -12.24 2.96 -5.08
N GLY A 69 -11.86 3.88 -4.19
CA GLY A 69 -12.66 5.05 -3.83
C GLY A 69 -12.94 5.96 -5.01
N PHE A 70 -11.90 6.31 -5.79
CA PHE A 70 -12.07 7.10 -7.02
C PHE A 70 -12.85 6.33 -8.09
N GLY A 71 -12.61 5.02 -8.24
CA GLY A 71 -13.40 4.17 -9.13
C GLY A 71 -14.88 4.14 -8.78
N LEU A 72 -15.22 4.11 -7.48
CA LEU A 72 -16.58 4.18 -6.99
C LEU A 72 -17.24 5.53 -7.31
N GLN A 73 -16.51 6.64 -7.11
CA GLN A 73 -16.99 7.98 -7.48
C GLN A 73 -17.24 8.08 -9.00
N MET A 74 -16.36 7.50 -9.81
CA MET A 74 -16.48 7.47 -11.26
C MET A 74 -17.71 6.66 -11.71
N ALA A 75 -17.94 5.49 -11.11
CA ALA A 75 -19.12 4.67 -11.36
C ALA A 75 -20.42 5.41 -10.95
N ASN A 76 -20.40 6.11 -9.81
CA ASN A 76 -21.54 6.91 -9.37
C ASN A 76 -21.90 8.00 -10.39
N GLU A 77 -20.92 8.66 -11.01
CA GLU A 77 -21.21 9.66 -12.03
C GLU A 77 -21.71 9.10 -13.36
N TRP A 78 -21.22 7.92 -13.77
CA TRP A 78 -21.65 7.29 -15.01
C TRP A 78 -23.05 6.69 -14.93
N TYR A 79 -23.33 5.96 -13.85
CA TYR A 79 -24.57 5.19 -13.73
C TYR A 79 -25.68 5.96 -13.02
N LYS A 80 -25.33 7.02 -12.29
CA LYS A 80 -26.21 7.72 -11.33
C LYS A 80 -27.17 6.79 -10.61
N PRO A 81 -26.67 5.64 -10.09
CA PRO A 81 -27.50 4.84 -9.23
C PRO A 81 -27.84 5.74 -8.04
N GLY A 82 -29.06 5.67 -7.50
CA GLY A 82 -29.40 6.47 -6.33
C GLY A 82 -28.29 6.40 -5.27
N GLY A 83 -28.07 7.47 -4.50
CA GLY A 83 -26.84 7.68 -3.69
C GLY A 83 -26.44 6.53 -2.75
N TRP A 84 -27.32 5.56 -2.54
CA TRP A 84 -27.08 4.27 -1.88
C TRP A 84 -25.90 3.46 -2.43
N MET A 85 -25.60 3.47 -3.73
CA MET A 85 -24.42 2.73 -4.25
C MET A 85 -23.13 3.27 -3.62
N LEU A 86 -23.03 4.60 -3.51
CA LEU A 86 -21.87 5.24 -2.91
C LEU A 86 -21.76 4.89 -1.41
N VAL A 87 -22.90 4.85 -0.70
CA VAL A 87 -22.97 4.44 0.71
C VAL A 87 -22.49 3.00 0.90
N TYR A 88 -23.02 2.03 0.14
CA TYR A 88 -22.62 0.62 0.26
C TYR A 88 -21.16 0.42 -0.13
N GLY A 89 -20.69 1.13 -1.16
CA GLY A 89 -19.29 1.10 -1.58
C GLY A 89 -18.34 1.58 -0.50
N LEU A 90 -18.63 2.74 0.11
CA LEU A 90 -17.81 3.27 1.21
C LEU A 90 -17.87 2.35 2.44
N ALA A 91 -19.03 1.77 2.77
CA ALA A 91 -19.15 0.81 3.86
C ALA A 91 -18.28 -0.44 3.62
N LEU A 92 -18.25 -0.97 2.39
CA LEU A 92 -17.38 -2.09 2.02
C LEU A 92 -15.89 -1.72 2.14
N LEU A 93 -15.48 -0.56 1.63
CA LEU A 93 -14.10 -0.09 1.75
C LEU A 93 -13.68 0.08 3.21
N GLY A 94 -14.57 0.62 4.05
CA GLY A 94 -14.36 0.73 5.50
C GLY A 94 -14.21 -0.64 6.16
N ALA A 95 -15.03 -1.62 5.79
CA ALA A 95 -14.94 -2.99 6.30
C ALA A 95 -13.62 -3.67 5.90
N LEU A 96 -13.17 -3.49 4.65
CA LEU A 96 -11.87 -4.00 4.18
C LEU A 96 -10.71 -3.34 4.93
N ALA A 97 -10.76 -2.04 5.16
CA ALA A 97 -9.77 -1.33 5.96
C ALA A 97 -9.72 -1.86 7.41
N ALA A 98 -10.88 -2.06 8.04
CA ALA A 98 -10.96 -2.62 9.39
C ALA A 98 -10.43 -4.06 9.45
N ALA A 99 -10.76 -4.90 8.47
CA ALA A 99 -10.23 -6.26 8.36
C ALA A 99 -8.71 -6.25 8.22
N TYR A 100 -8.15 -5.35 7.40
CA TYR A 100 -6.71 -5.15 7.29
C TYR A 100 -6.07 -4.78 8.63
N LEU A 101 -6.64 -3.82 9.38
CA LEU A 101 -6.13 -3.46 10.71
C LEU A 101 -6.07 -4.66 11.66
N GLY A 102 -7.03 -5.59 11.56
CA GLY A 102 -7.06 -6.83 12.34
C GLY A 102 -5.92 -7.81 12.00
N VAL A 103 -5.48 -7.87 10.74
CA VAL A 103 -4.39 -8.75 10.29
C VAL A 103 -3.03 -8.06 10.19
N ARG A 104 -2.99 -6.71 10.28
CA ARG A 104 -1.82 -5.86 10.08
C ARG A 104 -0.59 -6.35 10.84
N ARG A 105 -0.75 -6.63 12.14
CA ARG A 105 0.36 -7.11 12.99
C ARG A 105 0.98 -8.40 12.45
N ARG A 106 0.16 -9.37 12.04
CA ARG A 106 0.64 -10.65 11.47
C ARG A 106 1.39 -10.44 10.16
N LEU A 107 0.91 -9.54 9.30
CA LEU A 107 1.57 -9.21 8.04
C LEU A 107 2.93 -8.54 8.26
N VAL A 108 3.04 -7.68 9.28
CA VAL A 108 4.30 -7.08 9.69
C VAL A 108 5.26 -8.15 10.21
N ASP A 109 4.80 -9.07 11.07
CA ASP A 109 5.64 -10.15 11.60
C ASP A 109 6.19 -11.06 10.50
N ILE A 110 5.35 -11.44 9.53
CA ILE A 110 5.77 -12.24 8.36
C ILE A 110 6.81 -11.48 7.54
N GLY A 111 6.56 -10.19 7.25
CA GLY A 111 7.50 -9.40 6.48
C GLY A 111 8.82 -9.13 7.21
N ALA A 112 8.78 -8.95 8.53
CA ALA A 112 9.96 -8.78 9.37
C ALA A 112 10.85 -10.04 9.35
N LYS A 113 10.25 -11.24 9.41
CA LYS A 113 10.98 -12.51 9.26
C LYS A 113 11.69 -12.60 7.91
N ALA A 114 11.01 -12.27 6.82
CA ALA A 114 11.61 -12.26 5.49
C ALA A 114 12.78 -11.26 5.36
N VAL A 115 12.70 -10.12 6.05
CA VAL A 115 13.80 -9.14 6.12
C VAL A 115 15.01 -9.70 6.87
N GLU A 116 14.80 -10.41 7.98
CA GLU A 116 15.89 -11.04 8.74
C GLU A 116 16.53 -12.20 7.96
N GLU A 117 15.74 -13.02 7.25
CA GLU A 117 16.25 -14.07 6.36
C GLU A 117 17.13 -13.49 5.24
N ALA A 118 16.65 -12.43 4.58
CA ALA A 118 17.41 -11.72 3.56
C ALA A 118 18.72 -11.14 4.13
N ARG A 119 18.70 -10.63 5.36
CA ARG A 119 19.90 -10.12 6.03
C ARG A 119 20.88 -11.25 6.36
N ALA A 120 20.40 -12.39 6.87
CA ALA A 120 21.23 -13.54 7.19
C ALA A 120 21.93 -14.10 5.94
N ALA A 121 21.20 -14.23 4.83
CA ALA A 121 21.75 -14.64 3.54
C ALA A 121 22.89 -13.72 3.08
N ARG A 122 22.73 -12.40 3.25
CA ARG A 122 23.79 -11.42 2.92
C ARG A 122 25.02 -11.53 3.80
N ARG A 123 24.85 -11.73 5.11
CA ARG A 123 25.99 -11.93 6.03
C ARG A 123 26.80 -13.16 5.65
N LYS A 124 26.12 -14.25 5.30
CA LYS A 124 26.76 -15.47 4.81
C LYS A 124 27.56 -15.20 3.53
N ALA A 125 26.95 -14.55 2.54
CA ALA A 125 27.63 -14.19 1.30
C ALA A 125 28.83 -13.25 1.51
N ALA A 126 28.76 -12.31 2.45
CA ALA A 126 29.88 -11.42 2.76
C ALA A 126 31.07 -12.16 3.40
N ASN A 127 30.79 -13.17 4.25
CA ASN A 127 31.82 -13.97 4.89
C ASN A 127 32.48 -15.01 3.97
N GLU A 128 31.86 -15.34 2.83
CA GLU A 128 32.42 -16.27 1.84
C GLU A 128 33.35 -15.56 0.82
N VAL A 129 33.34 -14.22 0.78
CA VAL A 129 34.11 -13.40 -0.17
C VAL A 129 35.34 -12.73 0.46
N GLY A 130 35.41 -12.68 1.80
CA GLY A 130 36.55 -12.13 2.56
C GLY A 130 37.47 -13.22 3.08
#